data_AF-A0A5B9WGV0-F1
#
_entry.id   AF-A0A5B9WGV0-F1
#
_cell.length_a   1.000
_cell.length_b   1.000
_cell.length_c   1.000
_cell.angle_alpha   90.00
_cell.angle_beta   90.00
_cell.angle_gamma   90.00
#
_symmetry.space_group_name_H-M   'P 1'
#
loop_
_entity.id
_entity.type
_entity.pdbx_description
1 polymer ?
#
loop_
_entity_poly.entity_id
_entity_poly.type
_entity_poly.pdbx_seq_one_letter_code
_entity_poly.pdbx_strand_id
1 'polypeptide(L)'
;MEPKTIEGTWDEVSRRADELAGHRVRVIVLDGPTADVRGGGIPDDLIDHDAIAYCEREADDRITLDQVRAATSSIKDSMARVVIEEERAERF
;
A
#
# COMPACT_ATOMS: atom_id res chain seq x y z
N MET A 1 34.89 -1.37 -19.84
CA MET A 1 33.72 -2.26 -19.93
C MET A 1 32.51 -1.35 -20.05
N GLU A 2 31.92 -1.27 -21.24
CA GLU A 2 30.81 -0.35 -21.52
C GLU A 2 29.52 -0.86 -20.85
N PRO A 3 28.74 0.00 -20.18
CA PRO A 3 27.53 -0.42 -19.52
C PRO A 3 26.43 -0.71 -20.56
N LYS A 4 25.85 -1.92 -20.52
CA LYS A 4 24.66 -2.23 -21.32
C LYS A 4 23.46 -1.48 -20.75
N THR A 5 22.70 -0.78 -21.59
CA THR A 5 21.45 -0.14 -21.19
C THR A 5 20.29 -1.04 -21.63
N ILE A 6 19.42 -1.39 -20.69
CA ILE A 6 18.16 -2.09 -20.96
C ILE A 6 17.00 -1.21 -20.53
N GLU A 7 15.98 -1.13 -21.37
CA GLU A 7 14.84 -0.26 -21.23
C GLU A 7 13.57 -1.07 -21.53
N GLY A 8 12.58 -0.99 -20.64
CA GLY A 8 11.35 -1.78 -20.72
C GLY A 8 10.62 -1.86 -19.39
N THR A 9 9.51 -2.61 -19.34
CA THR A 9 8.77 -2.90 -18.09
C THR A 9 9.56 -3.86 -17.18
N TRP A 10 9.19 -3.96 -15.89
CA TRP A 10 9.84 -4.91 -14.97
C TRP A 10 9.79 -6.37 -15.48
N ASP A 11 8.69 -6.78 -16.09
CA ASP A 11 8.55 -8.13 -16.66
C ASP A 11 9.43 -8.35 -17.90
N GLU A 12 9.63 -7.31 -18.72
CA GLU A 12 10.52 -7.39 -19.88
C GLU A 12 11.99 -7.38 -19.49
N VAL A 13 12.36 -6.59 -18.49
CA VAL A 13 13.72 -6.58 -17.93
C VAL A 13 14.02 -7.92 -17.25
N SER A 14 13.08 -8.46 -16.49
CA SER A 14 13.24 -9.74 -15.76
C SER A 14 13.38 -10.93 -16.71
N ARG A 15 12.61 -10.97 -17.81
CA ARG A 15 12.74 -12.01 -18.85
C ARG A 15 14.08 -12.00 -19.57
N ARG A 16 14.81 -10.89 -19.53
CA ARG A 16 16.11 -10.70 -20.19
C ARG A 16 17.27 -10.68 -19.21
N ALA A 17 17.04 -11.01 -17.94
CA ALA A 17 18.05 -10.96 -16.88
C ALA A 17 19.25 -11.89 -17.17
N ASP A 18 19.03 -13.02 -17.83
CA ASP A 18 20.11 -13.95 -18.19
C ASP A 18 21.09 -13.34 -19.21
N GLU A 19 20.63 -12.44 -20.08
CA GLU A 19 21.47 -11.72 -21.06
C GLU A 19 22.41 -10.70 -20.39
N LEU A 20 22.16 -10.40 -19.12
CA LEU A 20 22.80 -9.35 -18.33
C LEU A 20 23.83 -9.90 -17.32
N ALA A 21 23.87 -11.21 -17.13
CA ALA A 21 24.81 -11.86 -16.23
C ALA A 21 26.27 -11.47 -16.56
N GLY A 22 27.03 -11.11 -15.52
CA GLY A 22 28.45 -10.74 -15.66
C GLY A 22 28.72 -9.37 -16.28
N HIS A 23 27.69 -8.56 -16.57
CA HIS A 23 27.85 -7.21 -17.12
C HIS A 23 27.40 -6.14 -16.12
N ARG A 24 28.03 -4.96 -16.19
CA ARG A 24 27.51 -3.75 -15.53
C ARG A 24 26.36 -3.20 -16.37
N VAL A 25 25.17 -3.13 -15.79
CA VAL A 25 23.94 -2.75 -16.49
C VAL A 25 23.37 -1.45 -15.94
N ARG A 26 22.77 -0.63 -16.82
CA ARG A 26 21.88 0.48 -16.48
C ARG A 26 20.47 0.11 -16.90
N VAL A 27 19.55 0.03 -15.94
CA VAL A 27 18.15 -0.32 -16.17
C VAL A 27 17.31 0.95 -16.13
N ILE A 28 16.49 1.16 -17.17
CA ILE A 28 15.50 2.24 -17.24
C ILE A 28 14.13 1.56 -17.32
N VAL A 29 13.37 1.58 -16.22
CA VAL A 29 12.05 0.96 -16.17
C VAL A 29 11.01 1.95 -16.67
N LEU A 30 10.35 1.62 -17.78
CA LEU A 30 9.45 2.56 -18.48
C LEU A 30 8.04 2.62 -17.91
N ASP A 31 7.58 1.54 -17.30
CA ASP A 31 6.40 1.54 -16.44
C ASP A 31 6.78 0.83 -15.15
N GLY A 32 6.85 1.59 -14.06
CA GLY A 32 6.71 0.99 -12.72
C GLY A 32 5.37 0.27 -12.64
N PRO A 33 5.18 -0.67 -11.69
CA PRO A 33 3.87 -1.32 -11.54
C PRO A 33 2.80 -0.24 -11.58
N THR A 34 1.96 -0.30 -12.61
CA THR A 34 0.79 0.55 -12.76
C THR A 34 -0.23 0.08 -11.74
N ALA A 35 0.14 0.13 -10.45
CA ALA A 35 -0.85 0.44 -9.47
C ALA A 35 -1.18 1.90 -9.75
N ASP A 36 -2.39 2.11 -10.27
CA ASP A 36 -2.93 3.39 -10.64
C ASP A 36 -3.16 4.24 -9.38
N VAL A 37 -2.09 4.63 -8.67
CA VAL A 37 -2.17 5.47 -7.46
C VAL A 37 -2.54 6.92 -7.85
N ARG A 38 -2.69 7.21 -9.15
CA ARG A 38 -3.25 8.48 -9.64
C ARG A 38 -4.74 8.64 -9.31
N GLY A 39 -5.39 7.63 -8.75
CA GLY A 39 -6.75 7.68 -8.19
C GLY A 39 -6.85 7.65 -6.66
N GLY A 40 -5.72 7.70 -5.91
CA GLY A 40 -5.74 7.66 -4.44
C GLY A 40 -6.15 6.31 -3.82
N GLY A 41 -6.22 5.24 -4.62
CA GLY A 41 -6.51 3.89 -4.14
C GLY A 41 -5.25 3.16 -3.64
N ILE A 42 -5.46 2.23 -2.70
CA ILE A 42 -4.43 1.25 -2.31
C ILE A 42 -4.31 0.22 -3.44
N PRO A 43 -3.09 -0.13 -3.89
CA PRO A 43 -2.89 -1.21 -4.86
C PRO A 43 -3.56 -2.51 -4.43
N ASP A 44 -4.27 -3.18 -5.34
CA ASP A 44 -5.08 -4.38 -5.03
C ASP A 44 -4.23 -5.54 -4.48
N ASP A 45 -2.99 -5.65 -4.92
CA ASP A 45 -2.01 -6.65 -4.44
C ASP A 45 -1.55 -6.41 -2.99
N LEU A 46 -1.79 -5.22 -2.45
CA LEU A 46 -1.52 -4.88 -1.05
C LEU A 46 -2.75 -5.04 -0.17
N ILE A 47 -3.91 -5.37 -0.74
CA ILE A 47 -5.16 -5.60 -0.02
C ILE A 47 -5.25 -7.09 0.36
N ASP A 48 -5.32 -7.36 1.66
CA ASP A 48 -5.62 -8.70 2.16
C ASP A 48 -7.14 -8.96 2.09
N HIS A 49 -7.58 -9.48 0.94
CA HIS A 49 -8.99 -9.80 0.69
C HIS A 49 -9.54 -10.89 1.61
N ASP A 50 -8.71 -11.84 2.05
CA ASP A 50 -9.13 -12.90 2.97
C ASP A 50 -9.42 -12.33 4.36
N ALA A 51 -8.59 -11.38 4.82
CA ALA A 51 -8.82 -10.65 6.06
C ALA A 51 -10.10 -9.80 6.00
N ILE A 52 -10.37 -9.13 4.87
CA ILE A 52 -11.62 -8.36 4.68
C ILE A 52 -12.83 -9.29 4.75
N ALA A 53 -12.83 -10.40 3.99
CA ALA A 53 -13.93 -11.35 3.98
C ALA A 53 -14.17 -12.01 5.35
N TYR A 54 -13.10 -12.23 6.13
CA TYR A 54 -13.22 -12.65 7.53
C TYR A 54 -13.93 -11.57 8.38
N CYS A 55 -13.47 -10.32 8.29
CA CYS A 55 -14.05 -9.21 9.04
C CYS A 55 -15.53 -8.99 8.70
N GLU A 56 -15.92 -9.06 7.42
CA GLU A 56 -17.32 -8.91 7.00
C GLU A 56 -18.24 -10.00 7.58
N ARG A 57 -17.75 -11.23 7.67
CA ARG A 57 -18.53 -12.35 8.23
C ARG A 57 -18.69 -12.25 9.73
N GLU A 58 -17.64 -11.82 10.43
CA GLU A 58 -17.62 -11.74 11.90
C GLU A 58 -18.04 -10.37 12.45
N ALA A 59 -18.35 -9.40 11.58
CA ALA A 59 -18.74 -8.05 11.98
C ALA A 59 -20.05 -8.06 12.79
N ASP A 60 -20.09 -7.22 13.83
CA ASP A 60 -21.31 -6.95 14.59
C ASP A 60 -21.81 -5.53 14.25
N ASP A 61 -22.85 -5.44 13.44
CA ASP A 61 -23.44 -4.17 12.96
C ASP A 61 -24.00 -3.29 14.09
N ARG A 62 -24.12 -3.82 15.32
CA ARG A 62 -24.52 -3.03 16.49
C ARG A 62 -23.38 -2.18 17.03
N ILE A 63 -22.14 -2.47 16.64
CA ILE A 63 -20.96 -1.72 17.04
C ILE A 63 -20.76 -0.55 16.08
N THR A 64 -20.83 0.66 16.63
CA THR A 64 -20.66 1.90 15.87
C THR A 64 -19.18 2.33 15.82
N LEU A 65 -18.83 3.09 14.78
CA LEU A 65 -17.48 3.67 14.65
C LEU A 65 -17.09 4.52 15.87
N ASP A 66 -18.02 5.27 16.43
CA ASP A 66 -17.79 6.10 17.62
C ASP A 66 -17.44 5.26 18.85
N GLN A 67 -18.11 4.11 19.03
CA GLN A 67 -17.78 3.17 20.10
C GLN A 67 -16.38 2.56 19.92
N VAL A 68 -16.01 2.22 18.68
CA VAL A 68 -14.66 1.73 18.36
C VAL A 68 -13.62 2.79 18.65
N ARG A 69 -13.82 4.04 18.19
CA ARG A 69 -12.93 5.17 18.44
C ARG A 69 -12.79 5.46 19.93
N ALA A 70 -13.89 5.46 20.68
CA ALA A 70 -13.87 5.65 22.13
C ALA A 70 -13.11 4.53 22.85
N ALA A 71 -13.34 3.27 22.50
CA ALA A 71 -12.64 2.14 23.10
C ALA A 71 -11.14 2.16 22.78
N THR A 72 -10.78 2.40 21.51
CA THR A 72 -9.39 2.39 21.05
C THR A 72 -8.58 3.59 21.53
N SER A 73 -9.20 4.76 21.73
CA SER A 73 -8.52 5.94 22.29
C SER A 73 -8.16 5.80 23.77
N SER A 74 -8.78 4.86 24.49
CA SER A 74 -8.40 4.52 25.87
C SER A 74 -7.08 3.76 25.96
N ILE A 75 -6.61 3.19 24.85
CA ILE A 75 -5.32 2.50 24.76
C ILE A 75 -4.21 3.56 24.69
N LYS A 76 -3.21 3.41 25.55
CA LYS A 76 -2.04 4.30 25.57
C LYS A 76 -1.36 4.33 24.20
N ASP A 77 -1.07 5.53 23.70
CA ASP A 77 -0.39 5.79 22.43
C ASP A 77 -1.16 5.30 21.18
N SER A 78 -2.47 5.13 21.30
CA SER A 78 -3.35 4.78 20.18
C SER A 78 -3.47 5.93 19.17
N MET A 79 -3.31 5.60 17.88
CA MET A 79 -3.57 6.52 16.78
C MET A 79 -5.02 7.01 16.75
N ALA A 80 -5.98 6.25 17.31
CA ALA A 80 -7.37 6.70 17.42
C ALA A 80 -7.50 7.98 18.27
N ARG A 81 -6.64 8.15 19.28
CA ARG A 81 -6.60 9.38 20.08
C ARG A 81 -6.15 10.58 19.23
N VAL A 82 -5.13 10.38 18.40
CA VAL A 82 -4.61 11.41 17.48
C VAL A 82 -5.67 11.81 16.45
N VAL A 83 -6.34 10.83 15.82
CA VAL A 83 -7.41 11.09 14.83
C VAL A 83 -8.57 11.87 15.45
N ILE A 84 -9.00 11.52 16.67
CA ILE A 84 -10.06 12.27 17.37
C ILE A 84 -9.62 13.71 17.68
N GLU A 85 -8.36 13.90 18.08
CA GLU A 85 -7.80 15.22 18.38
C GLU A 85 -7.67 16.09 17.11
N GLU A 86 -7.24 15.52 16.00
CA GLU A 86 -7.13 16.19 14.69
C GLU A 86 -8.51 16.58 14.13
N GLU A 87 -9.48 15.66 14.08
CA GLU A 87 -10.84 15.96 13.63
C GLU A 87 -11.52 17.03 14.50
N ARG A 88 -11.20 17.08 15.80
CA ARG A 88 -11.69 18.13 16.70
C ARG A 88 -11.04 19.48 16.41
N ALA A 89 -9.77 19.51 16.06
CA ALA A 89 -9.03 20.73 15.75
C ALA A 89 -9.51 21.39 14.44
N GLU A 90 -9.94 20.60 13.46
CA GLU A 90 -10.47 21.10 12.18
C GLU A 90 -11.91 21.67 12.27
N ARG A 91 -12.59 21.44 13.40
CA ARG A 91 -13.98 21.85 13.62
C ARG A 91 -14.11 23.22 14.33
N PHE A 92 -12.99 23.86 14.67
CA PHE A 92 -12.88 25.18 15.30
C PHE A 92 -11.93 26.09 14.51
#